data_AF-A0A7S9YZA2-F1
#
_entry.id   AF-A0A7S9YZA2-F1
#
_cell.length_a   1.000
_cell.length_b   1.000
_cell.length_c   1.000
_cell.angle_alpha   90.00
_cell.angle_beta   90.00
_cell.angle_gamma   90.00
#
_symmetry.space_group_name_H-M   'P 1'
#
loop_
_entity.id
_entity.type
_entity.pdbx_description
1 polymer ?
#
loop_
_entity_poly.entity_id
_entity_poly.type
_entity_poly.pdbx_seq_one_letter_code
_entity_poly.pdbx_strand_id
1 'polypeptide(L)'
;MTIFQTIGAASAKEKDHVMATLVAGLEIEFGRGAGEALAARFLEAEESDFLWDARVSERWLGAYQAQDEEDFELDRVAIMGRLDGRWFVAVSIIDGDGNPHGLMGRRGFGSEREAREAFAVTH
;
A
#
# COMPACT_ATOMS: atom_id res chain seq x y z
N MET A 1 -22.47 29.57 -12.21
CA MET A 1 -22.93 28.46 -11.33
C MET A 1 -22.16 27.23 -11.73
N THR A 2 -21.09 26.90 -11.01
CA THR A 2 -20.29 25.70 -11.29
C THR A 2 -20.69 24.66 -10.26
N ILE A 3 -21.24 23.56 -10.74
CA ILE A 3 -21.68 22.43 -9.92
C ILE A 3 -20.42 21.74 -9.40
N PHE A 4 -20.15 21.85 -8.11
CA PHE A 4 -19.19 20.98 -7.43
C PHE A 4 -19.81 19.59 -7.36
N GLN A 5 -19.39 18.67 -8.23
CA GLN A 5 -19.72 17.26 -8.07
C GLN A 5 -18.83 16.65 -7.00
N THR A 6 -19.49 16.08 -5.99
CA THR A 6 -18.91 15.46 -4.80
C THR A 6 -18.09 14.22 -5.18
N ILE A 7 -16.76 14.30 -5.06
CA ILE A 7 -15.81 13.16 -5.26
C ILE A 7 -15.83 12.21 -4.05
N GLY A 8 -17.01 11.93 -3.50
CA GLY A 8 -17.19 11.06 -2.33
C GLY A 8 -17.40 9.58 -2.69
N ALA A 9 -17.80 9.28 -3.94
CA ALA A 9 -18.20 7.92 -4.35
C ALA A 9 -17.15 7.16 -5.19
N ALA A 10 -16.07 7.82 -5.62
CA ALA A 10 -15.04 7.19 -6.47
C ALA A 10 -14.07 6.32 -5.66
N SER A 11 -13.86 6.61 -4.37
CA SER A 11 -12.86 5.94 -3.52
C SER A 11 -13.19 4.48 -3.17
N ALA A 12 -14.44 4.04 -3.31
CA ALA A 12 -14.80 2.62 -3.17
C ALA A 12 -14.50 1.85 -4.46
N LYS A 13 -14.73 2.48 -5.60
CA LYS A 13 -14.76 1.87 -6.93
C LYS A 13 -13.42 1.36 -7.47
N GLU A 14 -12.31 1.82 -6.91
CA GLU A 14 -10.96 1.51 -7.39
C GLU A 14 -10.31 0.38 -6.59
N LYS A 15 -10.53 0.32 -5.27
CA LYS A 15 -10.24 -0.87 -4.45
C LYS A 15 -10.97 -2.09 -5.00
N ASP A 16 -12.15 -1.86 -5.57
CA ASP A 16 -12.94 -2.87 -6.26
C ASP A 16 -12.25 -3.44 -7.50
N HIS A 17 -11.30 -2.77 -8.16
CA HIS A 17 -10.75 -3.24 -9.44
C HIS A 17 -9.60 -4.25 -9.28
N VAL A 18 -8.59 -3.99 -8.44
CA VAL A 18 -7.58 -5.02 -8.10
C VAL A 18 -8.24 -6.18 -7.38
N MET A 19 -9.16 -5.90 -6.45
CA MET A 19 -9.94 -6.94 -5.79
C MET A 19 -10.73 -7.76 -6.81
N ALA A 20 -11.49 -7.15 -7.72
CA ALA A 20 -12.26 -7.88 -8.72
C ALA A 20 -11.36 -8.69 -9.68
N THR A 21 -10.20 -8.16 -10.06
CA THR A 21 -9.26 -8.86 -10.94
C THR A 21 -8.66 -10.09 -10.25
N LEU A 22 -8.27 -9.95 -8.98
CA LEU A 22 -7.74 -11.06 -8.18
C LEU A 22 -8.81 -12.11 -7.90
N VAL A 23 -10.03 -11.69 -7.52
CA VAL A 23 -11.17 -12.60 -7.33
C VAL A 23 -11.47 -13.37 -8.61
N ALA A 24 -11.50 -12.70 -9.77
CA ALA A 24 -11.73 -13.37 -11.04
C ALA A 24 -10.65 -14.42 -11.36
N GLY A 25 -9.38 -14.10 -11.12
CA GLY A 25 -8.28 -15.06 -11.27
C GLY A 25 -8.40 -16.26 -10.34
N LEU A 26 -8.70 -16.01 -9.06
CA LEU A 26 -8.86 -17.06 -8.06
C LEU A 26 -10.09 -17.94 -8.31
N GLU A 27 -11.18 -17.38 -8.84
CA GLU A 27 -12.35 -18.19 -9.21
C GLU A 27 -12.10 -19.08 -10.43
N ILE A 28 -11.19 -18.69 -11.33
CA ILE A 28 -10.73 -19.54 -12.42
C ILE A 28 -9.93 -20.74 -11.88
N GLU A 29 -9.07 -20.50 -10.88
CA GLU A 29 -8.16 -21.52 -10.35
C GLU A 29 -8.81 -22.43 -9.29
N PHE A 30 -9.66 -21.87 -8.43
CA PHE A 30 -10.20 -22.55 -7.24
C PHE A 30 -11.73 -22.73 -7.27
N GLY A 31 -12.41 -22.23 -8.30
CA GLY A 31 -13.86 -22.31 -8.47
C GLY A 31 -14.63 -21.15 -7.85
N ARG A 32 -15.89 -20.97 -8.29
CA ARG A 32 -16.76 -19.86 -7.86
C ARG A 32 -17.00 -19.86 -6.34
N GLY A 33 -16.92 -18.67 -5.74
CA GLY A 33 -17.15 -18.46 -4.31
C GLY A 33 -15.92 -18.63 -3.42
N ALA A 34 -14.78 -19.10 -3.95
CA ALA A 34 -13.51 -19.13 -3.22
C ALA A 34 -12.73 -17.81 -3.31
N GLY A 35 -12.99 -17.00 -4.34
CA GLY A 35 -12.12 -15.88 -4.72
C GLY A 35 -12.11 -14.71 -3.73
N GLU A 36 -13.25 -14.29 -3.20
CA GLU A 36 -13.34 -13.03 -2.43
C GLU A 36 -12.63 -13.10 -1.07
N ALA A 37 -12.86 -14.15 -0.28
CA ALA A 37 -12.21 -14.33 1.01
C ALA A 37 -10.70 -14.61 0.86
N LEU A 38 -10.30 -15.31 -0.20
CA LEU A 38 -8.90 -15.66 -0.45
C LEU A 38 -8.12 -14.44 -0.99
N ALA A 39 -8.73 -13.65 -1.88
CA ALA A 39 -8.18 -12.38 -2.37
C ALA A 39 -7.97 -11.38 -1.23
N ALA A 40 -8.93 -11.26 -0.32
CA ALA A 40 -8.81 -10.36 0.83
C ALA A 40 -7.61 -10.74 1.71
N ARG A 41 -7.47 -12.03 2.05
CA ARG A 41 -6.35 -12.51 2.86
C ARG A 41 -5.00 -12.38 2.17
N PHE A 42 -4.96 -12.60 0.86
CA PHE A 42 -3.74 -12.42 0.07
C PHE A 42 -3.31 -10.95 0.05
N LEU A 43 -4.23 -10.03 -0.24
CA LEU A 43 -3.93 -8.60 -0.26
C LEU A 43 -3.53 -8.06 1.12
N GLU A 44 -4.07 -8.60 2.20
CA GLU A 44 -3.64 -8.25 3.57
C GLU A 44 -2.24 -8.78 3.87
N ALA A 45 -1.91 -9.99 3.43
CA ALA A 45 -0.60 -10.59 3.67
C ALA A 45 0.52 -9.93 2.85
N GLU A 46 0.22 -9.53 1.61
CA GLU A 46 1.18 -9.01 0.64
C GLU A 46 1.14 -7.47 0.53
N GLU A 47 0.42 -6.79 1.44
CA GLU A 47 0.23 -5.33 1.35
C GLU A 47 1.57 -4.58 1.32
N SER A 48 2.53 -5.06 2.11
CA SER A 48 3.89 -4.55 2.21
C SER A 48 4.61 -4.60 0.87
N ASP A 49 4.58 -5.76 0.21
CA ASP A 49 5.19 -6.00 -1.10
C ASP A 49 4.53 -5.15 -2.19
N PHE A 50 3.20 -5.13 -2.24
CA PHE A 50 2.47 -4.33 -3.24
C PHE A 50 2.78 -2.83 -3.14
N LEU A 51 2.86 -2.28 -1.93
CA LEU A 51 3.20 -0.87 -1.75
C LEU A 51 4.66 -0.57 -2.00
N TRP A 52 5.55 -1.50 -1.64
CA TRP A 52 6.96 -1.38 -1.97
C TRP A 52 7.14 -1.32 -3.48
N ASP A 53 6.54 -2.23 -4.25
CA ASP A 53 6.66 -2.26 -5.70
C ASP A 53 5.98 -1.08 -6.40
N ALA A 54 4.87 -0.58 -5.86
CA ALA A 54 4.14 0.56 -6.42
C ALA A 54 4.76 1.94 -6.05
N ARG A 55 5.87 1.97 -5.30
CA ARG A 55 6.50 3.22 -4.87
C ARG A 55 7.13 3.96 -6.06
N VAL A 56 7.02 5.28 -6.03
CA VAL A 56 7.68 6.18 -7.00
C VAL A 56 8.73 7.07 -6.33
N SER A 57 8.75 7.10 -5.00
CA SER A 57 9.74 7.84 -4.22
C SER A 57 9.95 7.16 -2.87
N GLU A 58 11.20 7.22 -2.40
CA GLU A 58 11.63 6.63 -1.13
C GLU A 58 12.57 7.59 -0.40
N ARG A 59 12.58 7.52 0.94
CA ARG A 59 13.51 8.27 1.80
C ARG A 59 13.80 7.48 3.06
N TRP A 60 15.08 7.15 3.26
CA TRP A 60 15.54 6.49 4.48
C TRP A 60 15.31 7.36 5.72
N LEU A 61 14.78 6.74 6.77
CA LEU A 61 14.44 7.38 8.04
C LEU A 61 15.31 6.87 9.21
N GLY A 62 16.16 5.88 8.96
CA GLY A 62 17.04 5.25 9.95
C GLY A 62 16.63 3.83 10.29
N ALA A 63 17.49 3.16 11.05
CA ALA A 63 17.28 1.80 11.50
C ALA A 63 15.95 1.64 12.25
N TYR A 64 15.31 0.49 12.04
CA TYR A 64 14.20 0.01 12.84
C TYR A 64 14.76 -0.81 14.00
N GLN A 65 14.51 -0.35 15.22
CA GLN A 65 14.86 -1.08 16.43
C GLN A 65 13.67 -1.96 16.81
N ALA A 66 13.70 -3.23 16.41
CA ALA A 66 12.75 -4.22 16.90
C ALA A 66 12.90 -4.35 18.43
N GLN A 67 11.78 -4.57 19.14
CA GLN A 67 11.80 -4.78 20.60
C GLN A 67 12.35 -6.15 20.97
N ASP A 68 12.29 -7.11 20.04
CA ASP A 68 12.79 -8.45 20.20
C ASP A 68 14.10 -8.59 19.40
N GLU A 69 15.08 -9.29 19.98
CA GLU A 69 16.42 -9.57 19.43
C GLU A 69 16.35 -10.45 18.17
N GLU A 70 15.62 -10.04 17.14
CA GLU A 70 15.79 -10.61 15.81
C GLU A 70 17.09 -10.04 15.23
N ASP A 71 18.01 -10.93 14.84
CA ASP A 71 19.33 -10.63 14.25
C ASP A 71 19.27 -9.88 12.89
N PHE A 72 18.09 -9.38 12.49
CA PHE A 72 17.91 -8.65 11.25
C PHE A 72 18.07 -7.15 11.47
N GLU A 73 19.09 -6.60 10.81
CA GLU A 73 19.19 -5.15 10.63
C GLU A 73 18.08 -4.70 9.69
N LEU A 74 17.03 -4.12 10.28
CA LEU A 74 15.89 -3.57 9.56
C LEU A 74 16.00 -2.04 9.47
N ASP A 75 15.49 -1.49 8.39
CA ASP A 75 15.45 -0.06 8.13
C ASP A 75 14.01 0.45 7.99
N ARG A 76 13.79 1.70 8.42
CA ARG A 76 12.56 2.44 8.14
C ARG A 76 12.78 3.30 6.90
N VAL A 77 11.91 3.16 5.91
CA VAL A 77 11.92 3.98 4.70
C VAL A 77 10.54 4.56 4.46
N ALA A 78 10.44 5.89 4.44
CA ALA A 78 9.24 6.54 3.93
C ALA A 78 9.11 6.20 2.45
N ILE A 79 7.92 5.79 2.01
CA ILE A 79 7.59 5.57 0.60
C ILE A 79 6.37 6.39 0.20
N MET A 80 6.36 6.84 -1.04
CA MET A 80 5.20 7.44 -1.71
C MET A 80 5.02 6.76 -3.06
N GLY A 81 3.78 6.45 -3.42
CA GLY A 81 3.46 5.77 -4.68
C GLY A 81 2.03 5.99 -5.10
N ARG A 82 1.63 5.29 -6.16
CA ARG A 82 0.26 5.30 -6.67
C ARG A 82 -0.22 3.87 -6.91
N LEU A 83 -1.31 3.50 -6.28
CA LEU A 83 -1.95 2.19 -6.41
C LEU A 83 -3.45 2.40 -6.55
N ASP A 84 -4.08 1.70 -7.50
CA ASP A 84 -5.51 1.82 -7.79
C ASP A 84 -5.98 3.27 -7.94
N GLY A 85 -5.28 4.04 -8.77
CA GLY A 85 -5.64 5.42 -9.06
C GLY A 85 -5.37 6.41 -7.92
N ARG A 86 -5.11 5.93 -6.70
CA ARG A 86 -4.90 6.75 -5.49
C ARG A 86 -3.43 6.85 -5.12
N TRP A 87 -3.05 8.02 -4.62
CA TRP A 87 -1.72 8.23 -4.08
C TRP A 87 -1.65 7.68 -2.66
N PHE A 88 -0.49 7.18 -2.25
CA PHE A 88 -0.26 6.73 -0.88
C PHE A 88 1.06 7.27 -0.34
N VAL A 89 1.13 7.36 0.98
CA VAL A 89 2.36 7.54 1.76
C VAL A 89 2.34 6.51 2.89
N ALA A 90 3.46 5.83 3.11
CA ALA A 90 3.65 4.90 4.22
C ALA A 90 5.11 4.89 4.68
N VAL A 91 5.40 4.21 5.79
CA VAL A 91 6.75 3.82 6.18
C VAL A 91 6.85 2.31 6.00
N SER A 92 7.76 1.86 5.14
CA SER A 92 8.11 0.46 4.99
C SER A 92 9.20 0.09 5.99
N ILE A 93 9.12 -1.11 6.55
CA ILE A 93 10.20 -1.77 7.28
C ILE A 93 10.85 -2.74 6.30
N ILE A 94 12.13 -2.57 6.02
CA ILE A 94 12.85 -3.33 4.98
C ILE A 94 14.11 -3.95 5.57
N ASP A 95 14.48 -5.12 5.08
CA ASP A 95 15.78 -5.73 5.36
C ASP A 95 16.90 -5.19 4.46
N GLY A 96 18.13 -5.65 4.71
CA GLY A 96 19.31 -5.28 3.93
C GLY A 96 19.29 -5.75 2.46
N ASP A 97 18.39 -6.66 2.09
CA ASP A 97 18.18 -7.11 0.72
C ASP A 97 17.09 -6.31 -0.01
N GLY A 98 16.40 -5.41 0.71
CA GLY A 98 15.34 -4.55 0.18
C GLY A 98 13.97 -5.24 0.11
N ASN A 99 13.77 -6.33 0.85
CA ASN A 99 12.46 -6.96 0.99
C ASN A 99 11.68 -6.27 2.12
N PRO A 100 10.39 -5.96 1.94
CA PRO A 100 9.59 -5.34 2.98
C PRO A 100 9.06 -6.40 3.97
N HIS A 101 9.23 -6.14 5.26
CA HIS A 101 8.76 -6.99 6.37
C HIS A 101 7.52 -6.43 7.05
N GLY A 102 7.16 -5.17 6.74
CA GLY A 102 5.96 -4.57 7.30
C GLY A 102 5.75 -3.11 6.88
N LEU A 103 4.59 -2.59 7.26
CA LEU A 103 4.17 -1.22 6.96
C LEU A 103 3.68 -0.50 8.22
N MET A 104 3.95 0.80 8.27
CA MET A 104 3.46 1.70 9.30
C MET A 104 2.87 2.97 8.69
N GLY A 105 1.88 3.54 9.35
CA GLY A 105 1.40 4.91 9.06
C GLY A 105 0.87 5.12 7.63
N ARG A 106 0.37 4.06 6.97
CA ARG A 106 -0.19 4.16 5.61
C ARG A 106 -1.34 5.16 5.57
N ARG A 107 -1.29 6.09 4.61
CA ARG A 107 -2.36 7.05 4.30
C ARG A 107 -2.58 7.14 2.80
N GLY A 108 -3.83 7.31 2.39
CA GLY A 108 -4.23 7.49 0.99
C GLY A 108 -4.65 8.93 0.68
N PHE A 109 -4.35 9.39 -0.53
CA PHE A 109 -4.59 10.76 -1.00
C PHE A 109 -5.22 10.76 -2.39
N GLY A 110 -6.03 11.79 -2.67
CA GLY A 110 -6.67 11.95 -3.98
C GLY A 110 -5.76 12.59 -5.02
N SER A 111 -4.67 13.23 -4.59
CA SER A 111 -3.75 13.95 -5.48
C SER A 111 -2.29 13.73 -5.11
N GLU A 112 -1.42 13.87 -6.12
CA GLU A 112 0.03 13.75 -5.94
C GLU A 112 0.56 14.84 -5.01
N ARG A 113 0.03 16.06 -5.11
CA ARG A 113 0.46 17.20 -4.31
C ARG A 113 0.28 16.92 -2.81
N GLU A 114 -0.90 16.46 -2.41
CA GLU A 114 -1.19 16.14 -1.01
C GLU A 114 -0.29 14.99 -0.51
N ALA A 115 -0.05 13.98 -1.34
CA ALA A 115 0.85 12.89 -0.99
C ALA A 115 2.30 13.38 -0.83
N ARG A 116 2.79 14.28 -1.70
CA ARG A 116 4.12 14.88 -1.58
C ARG A 116 4.28 15.71 -0.31
N GLU A 117 3.28 16.53 0.04
CA GLU A 117 3.26 17.31 1.29
C GLU A 117 3.30 16.38 2.51
N ALA A 118 2.50 15.31 2.48
CA ALA A 118 2.48 14.28 3.51
C ALA A 118 3.82 13.54 3.64
N PHE A 119 4.45 13.17 2.52
CA PHE A 119 5.72 12.46 2.46
C PHE A 119 6.89 13.28 3.01
N ALA A 120 6.89 14.59 2.75
CA ALA A 120 7.93 15.51 3.21
C ALA A 120 8.03 15.57 4.75
N VAL A 121 6.93 15.34 5.46
CA VAL A 121 6.86 15.38 6.93
C VAL A 121 6.83 14.00 7.59
N THR A 122 6.94 12.92 6.82
CA THR A 122 7.05 11.55 7.35
C THR A 122 8.42 11.33 8.02
N HIS A 123 8.44 10.61 9.13
CA HIS A 123 9.59 10.34 10.00
C HIS A 123 9.39 8.99 10.73
#